data_AF-A0A9E2FMC6-F1
#
_entry.id   AF-A0A9E2FMC6-F1
#
_cell.length_a   1.000
_cell.length_b   1.000
_cell.length_c   1.000
_cell.angle_alpha   90.00
_cell.angle_beta   90.00
_cell.angle_gamma   90.00
#
_symmetry.space_group_name_H-M   'P 1'
#
loop_
_entity.id
_entity.type
_entity.pdbx_description
1 polymer ?
#
loop_
_entity_poly.entity_id
_entity_poly.type
_entity_poly.pdbx_seq_one_letter_code
_entity_poly.pdbx_strand_id
1 'polypeptide(L)'
;MEGVILLWKATDRWGNTIELTEERWNHIAFWHPDLENHLEEILLTLKYGRRKQDPFEPGKYKYYRKTNALLPQYNYIVAIVKFVQNNFVITAYPIFKYSK
;
A
#
# COMPACT_ATOMS: atom_id res chain seq x y z
N MET A 1 23.19 9.98 17.53
CA MET A 1 23.14 8.80 16.64
C MET A 1 22.17 9.15 15.54
N GLU A 2 22.63 9.27 14.30
CA GLU A 2 21.73 9.45 13.15
C GLU A 2 20.80 8.23 13.12
N GLY A 3 19.50 8.47 13.31
CA GLY A 3 18.50 7.41 13.29
C GLY A 3 18.44 6.82 11.88
N VAL A 4 18.68 5.52 11.76
CA VAL A 4 18.48 4.81 10.50
C VAL A 4 16.97 4.84 10.20
N ILE A 5 16.56 5.63 9.22
CA ILE A 5 15.19 5.61 8.72
C ILE A 5 15.02 4.31 7.92
N LEU A 6 14.18 3.40 8.39
CA LEU A 6 13.88 2.19 7.62
C LEU A 6 13.03 2.55 6.39
N LEU A 7 13.42 1.99 5.25
CA LEU A 7 12.81 2.21 3.94
C LEU A 7 12.60 0.88 3.24
N TRP A 8 11.34 0.52 3.00
CA TRP A 8 10.98 -0.62 2.16
C TRP A 8 10.69 -0.17 0.74
N LYS A 9 11.05 -1.01 -0.22
CA LYS A 9 10.81 -0.77 -1.65
C LYS A 9 10.06 -1.93 -2.27
N ALA A 10 9.11 -1.62 -3.13
CA ALA A 10 8.44 -2.59 -3.98
C ALA A 10 8.47 -2.09 -5.43
N THR A 11 8.85 -2.96 -6.36
CA THR A 11 8.75 -2.67 -7.80
C THR A 11 7.42 -3.21 -8.29
N ASP A 12 6.56 -2.33 -8.81
CA ASP A 12 5.29 -2.74 -9.38
C ASP A 12 5.47 -3.48 -10.72
N ARG A 13 4.39 -4.09 -11.21
CA ARG A 13 4.37 -4.84 -12.47
C ARG A 13 4.65 -4.00 -13.74
N TRP A 14 4.76 -2.68 -13.62
CA TRP A 14 5.12 -1.76 -14.70
C TRP A 14 6.54 -1.21 -14.54
N GLY A 15 7.33 -1.74 -13.59
CA GLY A 15 8.71 -1.32 -13.36
C GLY A 15 8.87 -0.07 -12.49
N ASN A 16 7.79 0.44 -11.88
CA ASN A 16 7.89 1.59 -10.99
C ASN A 16 8.36 1.14 -9.60
N THR A 17 9.46 1.69 -9.11
CA THR A 17 9.88 1.53 -7.72
C THR A 17 9.03 2.43 -6.83
N ILE A 18 8.41 1.84 -5.82
CA ILE A 18 7.55 2.50 -4.84
C ILE A 18 8.16 2.34 -3.45
N GLU A 19 8.18 3.43 -2.71
CA GLU A 19 8.82 3.56 -1.41
C GLU A 19 7.78 3.64 -0.28
N LEU A 20 8.06 2.92 0.81
CA LEU A 20 7.33 2.98 2.07
C LEU A 20 8.34 3.21 3.19
N THR A 21 8.24 4.34 3.87
CA THR A 21 9.07 4.64 5.04
C THR A 21 8.47 4.05 6.30
N GLU A 22 9.31 3.84 7.32
CA GLU A 22 8.88 3.44 8.66
C GLU A 22 7.83 4.37 9.26
N GLU A 23 8.06 5.69 9.20
CA GLU A 23 7.10 6.69 9.68
C GLU A 23 5.73 6.48 9.04
N ARG A 24 5.71 6.25 7.72
CA ARG A 24 4.47 6.06 6.97
C ARG A 24 3.82 4.72 7.28
N TRP A 25 4.61 3.67 7.49
CA TRP A 25 4.11 2.38 7.95
C TRP A 25 3.46 2.49 9.33
N ASN A 26 4.14 3.12 10.29
CA ASN A 26 3.61 3.36 11.63
C ASN A 26 2.32 4.18 11.59
N HIS A 27 2.25 5.20 10.73
CA HIS A 27 1.02 5.97 10.49
C HIS A 27 -0.12 5.08 9.96
N ILE A 28 0.16 4.18 9.01
CA ILE A 28 -0.84 3.24 8.48
C ILE A 28 -1.32 2.28 9.57
N ALA A 29 -0.40 1.63 10.30
CA ALA A 29 -0.72 0.70 11.36
C ALA A 29 -1.53 1.36 12.49
N PHE A 30 -1.21 2.60 12.85
CA PHE A 30 -1.95 3.36 13.86
C PHE A 30 -3.41 3.65 13.44
N TRP A 31 -3.63 4.11 12.22
CA TRP A 31 -4.98 4.44 11.73
C TRP A 31 -5.78 3.24 11.22
N HIS A 32 -5.09 2.14 10.90
CA HIS A 32 -5.67 0.89 10.42
C HIS A 32 -5.06 -0.30 11.19
N PRO A 33 -5.43 -0.51 12.46
CA PRO A 33 -4.87 -1.59 13.29
C PRO A 33 -5.05 -2.98 12.68
N ASP A 34 -6.08 -3.19 11.86
CA ASP A 34 -6.29 -4.40 11.06
C ASP A 34 -5.12 -4.74 10.12
N LEU A 35 -4.20 -3.80 9.88
CA LEU A 35 -3.00 -3.97 9.07
C LEU A 35 -1.71 -4.07 9.89
N GLU A 36 -1.70 -3.91 11.22
CA GLU A 36 -0.48 -3.77 12.04
C GLU A 36 0.57 -4.86 11.81
N ASN A 37 0.15 -6.08 11.45
CA ASN A 37 1.03 -7.22 11.18
C ASN A 37 1.10 -7.61 9.69
N HIS A 38 0.74 -6.70 8.79
CA HIS A 38 0.52 -6.97 7.37
C HIS A 38 1.39 -6.11 6.43
N LEU A 39 2.58 -5.68 6.89
CA LEU A 39 3.54 -4.93 6.07
C LEU A 39 3.86 -5.64 4.75
N GLU A 40 4.17 -6.95 4.83
CA GLU A 40 4.47 -7.76 3.64
C GLU A 40 3.29 -7.80 2.67
N GLU A 41 2.06 -7.92 3.19
CA GLU A 41 0.86 -7.95 2.37
C GLU A 41 0.63 -6.62 1.63
N ILE A 42 1.03 -5.48 2.21
CA ILE A 42 1.06 -4.17 1.54
C ILE A 42 2.12 -4.16 0.44
N LEU A 43 3.35 -4.62 0.71
CA LEU A 43 4.40 -4.69 -0.31
C LEU A 43 4.00 -5.59 -1.49
N LEU A 44 3.37 -6.73 -1.22
CA LEU A 44 2.78 -7.61 -2.24
C LEU A 44 1.64 -6.93 -3.00
N THR A 45 0.86 -6.07 -2.33
CA THR A 45 -0.19 -5.26 -2.97
C THR A 45 0.39 -4.25 -3.94
N LEU A 46 1.51 -3.61 -3.60
CA LEU A 46 2.23 -2.72 -4.51
C LEU A 46 2.85 -3.49 -5.69
N LYS A 47 3.45 -4.66 -5.42
CA LYS A 47 4.13 -5.48 -6.42
C LYS A 47 3.18 -6.09 -7.46
N TYR A 48 2.08 -6.69 -6.99
CA TYR A 48 1.21 -7.53 -7.83
C TYR A 48 -0.22 -7.00 -7.98
N GLY A 49 -0.60 -5.96 -7.23
CA GLY A 49 -1.94 -5.41 -7.25
C GLY A 49 -2.36 -4.84 -8.61
N ARG A 50 -3.67 -4.80 -8.85
CA ARG A 50 -4.24 -4.03 -9.96
C ARG A 50 -4.20 -2.55 -9.60
N ARG A 51 -3.67 -1.72 -10.48
CA ARG A 51 -3.58 -0.27 -10.28
C ARG A 51 -4.69 0.44 -11.03
N LYS A 52 -5.27 1.47 -10.40
CA LYS A 52 -6.20 2.42 -11.03
C LYS A 52 -5.79 3.83 -10.64
N GLN A 53 -5.72 4.73 -11.62
CA GLN A 53 -5.47 6.15 -11.35
C GLN A 53 -6.70 6.78 -10.70
N ASP A 54 -6.48 7.69 -9.75
CA ASP A 54 -7.54 8.55 -9.25
C ASP A 54 -8.03 9.48 -10.37
N PRO A 55 -9.35 9.58 -10.62
CA PRO A 55 -9.88 10.33 -11.75
C PRO A 55 -9.69 11.84 -11.64
N PHE A 56 -9.48 12.38 -10.42
CA PHE A 56 -9.39 13.82 -10.18
C PHE A 56 -7.98 14.29 -9.85
N GLU A 57 -7.10 13.38 -9.44
CA GLU A 57 -5.76 13.74 -8.99
C GLU A 57 -4.68 13.01 -9.81
N PRO A 58 -4.13 13.66 -10.85
CA PRO A 58 -3.00 13.12 -11.59
C PRO A 58 -1.85 12.71 -10.67
N GLY A 59 -1.23 11.58 -11.01
CA GLY A 59 -0.17 10.98 -10.21
C GLY A 59 -0.64 10.24 -8.96
N LYS A 60 -1.93 10.26 -8.58
CA LYS A 60 -2.43 9.43 -7.48
C LYS A 60 -3.00 8.13 -8.01
N TYR A 61 -2.55 7.01 -7.44
CA TYR A 61 -2.93 5.68 -7.87
C TYR A 61 -3.37 4.82 -6.68
N LYS A 62 -4.40 4.01 -6.91
CA LYS A 62 -4.88 2.99 -5.97
C LYS A 62 -4.49 1.61 -6.49
N TYR A 63 -3.79 0.85 -5.66
CA TYR A 63 -3.43 -0.54 -5.89
C TYR A 63 -4.39 -1.42 -5.11
N TYR A 64 -4.95 -2.44 -5.75
CA TYR A 64 -5.89 -3.38 -5.17
C TYR A 64 -5.34 -4.78 -5.29
N ARG A 65 -5.24 -5.51 -4.18
CA ARG A 65 -4.90 -6.93 -4.21
C ARG A 65 -5.81 -7.70 -3.26
N LYS A 66 -6.35 -8.81 -3.77
CA LYS A 66 -7.09 -9.77 -2.96
C LYS A 66 -6.12 -10.50 -2.04
N THR A 67 -6.50 -10.70 -0.79
CA THR A 67 -5.74 -11.51 0.16
C THR A 67 -6.68 -12.22 1.13
N ASN A 68 -6.23 -13.37 1.63
CA ASN A 68 -6.89 -14.14 2.68
C ASN A 68 -6.17 -13.98 4.04
N ALA A 69 -5.16 -13.11 4.12
CA ALA A 69 -4.38 -12.90 5.34
C ALA A 69 -5.08 -12.00 6.36
N LEU A 70 -6.13 -11.29 5.95
CA LEU A 70 -6.87 -10.34 6.80
C LEU A 70 -7.97 -11.03 7.60
N LEU A 71 -8.54 -10.29 8.57
CA LEU A 71 -9.75 -10.71 9.28
C LEU A 71 -10.92 -10.95 8.30
N PRO A 72 -11.89 -11.85 8.64
CA PRO A 72 -12.91 -12.31 7.70
C PRO A 72 -13.79 -11.23 7.06
N GLN A 73 -13.93 -10.07 7.70
CA GLN A 73 -14.67 -8.92 7.16
C GLN A 73 -13.92 -8.17 6.06
N TYR A 74 -12.70 -8.55 5.73
CA TYR A 74 -11.89 -7.96 4.66
C TYR A 74 -11.36 -9.04 3.73
N ASN A 75 -11.20 -8.69 2.46
CA ASN A 75 -10.63 -9.61 1.47
C ASN A 75 -9.72 -8.92 0.45
N TYR A 76 -9.53 -7.61 0.57
CA TYR A 76 -8.59 -6.84 -0.24
C TYR A 76 -7.81 -5.87 0.62
N ILE A 77 -6.57 -5.60 0.22
CA ILE A 77 -5.82 -4.41 0.63
C ILE A 77 -5.89 -3.39 -0.50
N VAL A 78 -6.12 -2.13 -0.12
CA VAL A 78 -5.95 -0.97 -0.99
C VAL A 78 -4.73 -0.19 -0.52
N ALA A 79 -3.76 0.03 -1.40
CA ALA A 79 -2.65 0.94 -1.14
C ALA A 79 -2.76 2.16 -2.06
N ILE A 80 -2.65 3.36 -1.50
CA ILE A 80 -2.65 4.61 -2.26
C ILE A 80 -1.22 5.09 -2.40
N VAL A 81 -0.81 5.37 -3.64
CA VAL A 81 0.54 5.82 -3.98
C VAL A 81 0.46 7.13 -4.75
N LYS A 82 1.37 8.06 -4.44
CA LYS A 82 1.58 9.27 -5.23
C LYS A 82 2.84 9.11 -6.07
N PHE A 83 2.70 9.33 -7.37
CA PHE A 83 3.74 9.27 -8.39
C PHE A 83 4.24 10.69 -8.61
N VAL A 84 5.43 10.97 -8.05
CA VAL A 84 6.16 12.23 -8.19
C VAL A 84 7.64 11.88 -8.38
N GLN A 85 8.56 12.51 -7.65
CA GLN A 85 9.99 12.23 -7.76
C GLN A 85 10.38 10.86 -7.19
N ASN A 86 9.90 10.56 -5.97
CA ASN A 86 9.94 9.23 -5.38
C ASN A 86 8.50 8.74 -5.31
N ASN A 87 8.14 7.64 -5.97
CA ASN A 87 6.77 7.12 -5.85
C ASN A 87 6.59 6.65 -4.40
N PHE A 88 5.69 7.25 -3.65
CA PHE A 88 5.57 6.96 -2.21
C PHE A 88 4.16 6.58 -1.81
N VAL A 89 4.06 5.69 -0.82
CA VAL A 89 2.79 5.29 -0.23
C VAL A 89 2.21 6.46 0.59
N ILE A 90 0.98 6.87 0.31
CA ILE A 90 0.23 7.83 1.13
C ILE A 90 -0.43 7.11 2.32
N THR A 91 -1.10 5.99 2.04
CA THR A 91 -1.83 5.19 3.03
C THR A 91 -2.12 3.80 2.47
N ALA A 92 -2.51 2.85 3.32
CA ALA A 92 -3.13 1.61 2.94
C ALA A 92 -4.24 1.24 3.93
N TYR A 93 -5.27 0.55 3.46
CA TYR A 93 -6.39 0.12 4.30
C TYR A 93 -7.03 -1.15 3.72
N PRO A 94 -7.61 -2.00 4.58
CA PRO A 94 -8.33 -3.17 4.14
C PRO A 94 -9.75 -2.80 3.70
N ILE A 95 -10.30 -3.54 2.74
CA ILE A 95 -11.71 -3.43 2.35
C ILE A 95 -12.31 -4.81 2.15
N PHE A 96 -13.64 -4.88 2.24
CA PHE A 96 -14.39 -5.96 1.62
C PHE A 96 -14.81 -5.57 0.21
N LYS A 97 -14.62 -6.46 -0.74
CA LYS A 97 -15.14 -6.34 -2.09
C LYS A 97 -15.78 -7.65 -2.52
N TYR A 98 -17.04 -7.59 -2.92
CA TYR A 98 -17.68 -8.70 -3.62
C TYR A 98 -16.91 -8.96 -4.91
N SER A 99 -16.39 -10.17 -5.06
CA SER A 99 -15.84 -10.61 -6.34
C SER A 99 -17.03 -10.75 -7.29
N LYS A 100 -17.02 -10.00 -8.40
CA LYS A 100 -17.94 -10.26 -9.52
C LYS A 100 -17.57 -11.56 -10.21
#